data_AF-A0A099YYS8-F1
#
_entry.id   AF-A0A099YYS8-F1
#
_cell.length_a   1.000
_cell.length_b   1.000
_cell.length_c   1.000
_cell.angle_alpha   90.00
_cell.angle_beta   90.00
_cell.angle_gamma   90.00
#
_symmetry.space_group_name_H-M   'P 1'
#
loop_
_entity.id
_entity.type
_entity.pdbx_description
1 polymer ?
#
loop_
_entity_poly.entity_id
_entity_poly.type
_entity_poly.pdbx_seq_one_letter_code
_entity_poly.pdbx_strand_id
1 'polypeptide(L)'
;AMLFPAAQRLKRSSSSFLNPVLQNSLEDVVLLYEFLLAELDIDKSQRISIKDEELASLRKAAEFDTICNEVIPKSITEIRRLSSRLSTYPRVLKKEDFERTVLTMVYTAYRAAQSQGHQKDTWAESFVNLYKALKHDLM
;
A
#
# COMPACT_ATOMS: atom_id res chain seq x y z
N ALA A 1 -4.07 5.17 17.77
CA ALA A 1 -5.09 5.11 16.70
C ALA A 1 -4.70 4.04 15.68
N MET A 2 -5.63 3.21 15.20
CA MET A 2 -5.36 2.07 14.30
C MET A 2 -5.14 2.52 12.85
N LEU A 3 -3.89 2.63 12.36
CA LEU A 3 -3.55 3.26 11.06
C LEU A 3 -4.22 2.60 9.86
N PHE A 4 -4.11 1.29 9.75
CA PHE A 4 -4.69 0.49 8.67
C PHE A 4 -5.67 -0.55 9.22
N PRO A 5 -6.65 -1.01 8.42
CA PRO A 5 -7.44 -2.18 8.76
C PRO A 5 -6.54 -3.42 8.87
N ALA A 6 -6.98 -4.43 9.63
CA ALA A 6 -6.29 -5.72 9.62
C ALA A 6 -6.49 -6.40 8.27
N ALA A 7 -5.42 -6.94 7.69
CA ALA A 7 -5.55 -7.82 6.53
C ALA A 7 -6.27 -9.10 6.99
N GLN A 8 -7.50 -9.34 6.53
CA GLN A 8 -8.25 -10.53 6.91
C GLN A 8 -8.67 -11.32 5.67
N ARG A 9 -8.05 -12.47 5.47
CA ARG A 9 -8.63 -13.52 4.60
C ARG A 9 -9.07 -14.72 5.44
N LEU A 10 -10.32 -14.68 5.90
CA LEU A 10 -11.00 -15.82 6.53
C LEU A 10 -11.61 -16.71 5.43
N LYS A 11 -10.86 -17.69 4.94
CA LYS A 11 -11.42 -18.83 4.20
C LYS A 11 -10.98 -20.12 4.88
N ARG A 12 -11.96 -20.93 5.28
CA ARG A 12 -11.96 -22.10 6.21
C ARG A 12 -10.96 -23.24 5.93
N SER A 13 -9.95 -23.08 5.07
CA SER A 13 -9.05 -24.19 4.68
C SER A 13 -7.63 -23.79 4.24
N SER A 14 -7.17 -22.54 4.37
CA SER A 14 -5.79 -22.18 3.96
C SER A 14 -5.24 -20.98 4.72
N SER A 15 -4.07 -21.16 5.35
CA SER A 15 -3.18 -20.20 6.02
C SER A 15 -3.71 -18.79 6.26
N SER A 16 -4.05 -18.50 7.51
CA SER A 16 -4.38 -17.15 7.99
C SER A 16 -3.19 -16.20 7.83
N PHE A 17 -3.32 -15.14 7.03
CA PHE A 17 -2.39 -14.02 7.09
C PHE A 17 -2.93 -13.01 8.10
N LEU A 18 -2.46 -13.09 9.35
CA LEU A 18 -2.68 -12.01 10.31
C LEU A 18 -1.63 -10.94 10.00
N ASN A 19 -2.04 -9.87 9.33
CA ASN A 19 -1.18 -8.72 9.02
C ASN A 19 0.15 -9.09 8.33
N PRO A 20 0.12 -9.52 7.06
CA PRO A 20 1.35 -9.83 6.34
C PRO A 20 2.25 -8.59 6.22
N VAL A 21 3.56 -8.87 6.19
CA VAL A 21 4.64 -7.91 5.99
C VAL A 21 5.43 -8.41 4.79
N LEU A 22 5.67 -7.52 3.83
CA LEU A 22 6.21 -7.88 2.53
C LEU A 22 7.71 -8.13 2.59
N GLN A 23 8.44 -7.43 3.45
CA GLN A 23 9.91 -7.39 3.39
C GLN A 23 10.57 -8.06 4.60
N ASN A 24 10.28 -9.34 4.90
CA ASN A 24 10.83 -10.01 6.10
C ASN A 24 12.24 -10.60 5.94
N SER A 25 12.72 -10.75 4.72
CA SER A 25 14.07 -11.19 4.40
C SER A 25 14.59 -10.47 3.14
N LEU A 26 15.84 -10.71 2.77
CA LEU A 26 16.39 -10.19 1.53
C LEU A 26 15.68 -10.76 0.30
N GLU A 27 15.35 -12.06 0.33
CA GLU A 27 14.61 -12.75 -0.72
C GLU A 27 13.22 -12.13 -0.93
N ASP A 28 12.53 -11.82 0.18
CA ASP A 28 11.25 -11.11 0.18
C ASP A 28 11.35 -9.73 -0.50
N VAL A 29 12.44 -8.99 -0.25
CA VAL A 29 12.70 -7.68 -0.88
C VAL A 29 12.96 -7.81 -2.38
N VAL A 30 13.79 -8.79 -2.78
CA VAL A 30 14.08 -9.08 -4.19
C VAL A 30 12.79 -9.46 -4.91
N LEU A 31 11.97 -10.32 -4.31
CA LEU A 31 10.71 -10.75 -4.90
C LEU A 31 9.71 -9.59 -5.03
N LEU A 32 9.62 -8.71 -4.03
CA LEU A 32 8.78 -7.51 -4.14
C LEU A 32 9.24 -6.62 -5.29
N TYR A 33 10.55 -6.48 -5.50
CA TYR A 33 11.09 -5.74 -6.62
C TYR A 33 10.72 -6.39 -7.97
N GLU A 34 10.79 -7.71 -8.07
CA GLU A 34 10.32 -8.47 -9.24
C GLU A 34 8.82 -8.21 -9.52
N PHE A 35 7.97 -8.24 -8.49
CA PHE A 35 6.54 -7.92 -8.64
C PHE A 35 6.30 -6.52 -9.20
N LEU A 36 7.08 -5.53 -8.74
CA LEU A 36 6.97 -4.15 -9.22
C LEU A 36 7.49 -3.98 -10.65
N LEU A 37 8.48 -4.77 -11.06
CA LEU A 37 9.02 -4.76 -12.42
C LEU A 37 8.14 -5.51 -13.43
N ALA A 38 7.42 -6.55 -13.00
CA ALA A 38 6.63 -7.45 -13.84
C ALA A 38 5.30 -6.86 -14.36
N GLU A 39 5.23 -5.54 -14.45
CA GLU A 39 4.03 -4.75 -14.77
C GLU A 39 2.83 -5.01 -13.84
N LEU A 40 2.46 -3.98 -13.08
CA LEU A 40 1.19 -3.99 -12.36
C LEU A 40 0.07 -3.49 -13.28
N ASP A 41 -1.06 -4.20 -13.27
CA ASP A 41 -2.31 -3.71 -13.81
C ASP A 41 -3.14 -3.05 -12.70
N ILE A 42 -3.76 -1.92 -13.03
CA ILE A 42 -4.71 -1.24 -12.15
C ILE A 42 -5.99 -1.01 -12.94
N ASP A 43 -7.02 -1.78 -12.63
CA ASP A 43 -8.26 -1.76 -13.38
C ASP A 43 -9.16 -0.55 -13.07
N LYS A 44 -10.32 -0.46 -13.72
CA LYS A 44 -11.31 0.62 -13.49
C LYS A 44 -11.85 0.64 -12.06
N SER A 45 -11.84 -0.50 -11.37
CA SER A 45 -12.22 -0.63 -9.97
C SER A 45 -11.07 -0.31 -9.01
N GLN A 46 -9.91 0.10 -9.52
CA GLN A 46 -8.69 0.40 -8.78
C GLN A 46 -8.07 -0.84 -8.10
N ARG A 47 -8.45 -2.04 -8.56
CA ARG A 47 -7.84 -3.30 -8.14
C ARG A 47 -6.46 -3.39 -8.79
N ILE A 48 -5.45 -3.71 -7.97
CA ILE A 48 -4.07 -3.88 -8.39
C ILE A 48 -3.80 -5.38 -8.55
N SER A 49 -3.22 -5.79 -9.67
CA SER A 49 -2.78 -7.18 -9.90
C SER A 49 -1.44 -7.22 -10.62
N ILE A 50 -0.68 -8.29 -10.38
CA ILE A 50 0.53 -8.61 -11.14
C ILE A 50 0.09 -9.26 -12.44
N LYS A 51 0.59 -8.78 -13.60
CA LYS A 51 0.21 -9.35 -14.90
C LYS A 51 0.89 -10.68 -15.19
N ASP A 52 2.13 -10.83 -14.75
CA ASP A 52 2.89 -12.07 -14.91
C ASP A 52 2.23 -13.21 -14.12
N GLU A 53 1.75 -14.25 -14.84
CA GLU A 53 1.01 -15.35 -14.25
C GLU A 53 1.87 -16.23 -13.33
N GLU A 54 3.16 -16.39 -13.64
CA GLU A 54 4.08 -17.16 -12.81
C GLU A 54 4.29 -16.46 -11.47
N LEU A 55 4.58 -15.16 -11.49
CA LEU A 55 4.74 -14.36 -10.28
C LEU A 55 3.43 -14.24 -9.49
N ALA A 56 2.29 -14.05 -10.18
CA ALA A 56 0.98 -13.94 -9.55
C ALA A 56 0.56 -15.23 -8.82
N SER A 57 1.09 -16.39 -9.22
CA SER A 57 0.80 -17.68 -8.59
C SER A 57 1.48 -17.87 -7.22
N LEU A 58 2.48 -17.04 -6.91
CA LEU A 58 3.27 -17.17 -5.69
C LEU A 58 2.46 -16.83 -4.43
N ARG A 59 2.73 -17.53 -3.33
CA ARG A 59 2.10 -17.25 -2.03
C ARG A 59 2.30 -15.79 -1.59
N LYS A 60 3.49 -15.24 -1.85
CA LYS A 60 3.83 -13.84 -1.55
C LYS A 60 3.07 -12.85 -2.42
N ALA A 61 2.71 -13.21 -3.65
CA ALA A 61 1.84 -12.40 -4.48
C ALA A 61 0.42 -12.32 -3.90
N ALA A 62 -0.08 -13.39 -3.26
CA ALA A 62 -1.36 -13.33 -2.55
C ALA A 62 -1.34 -12.41 -1.31
N GLU A 63 -0.22 -12.35 -0.59
CA GLU A 63 0.00 -11.37 0.49
C GLU A 63 0.03 -9.93 -0.06
N PHE A 64 0.75 -9.71 -1.16
CA PHE A 64 0.79 -8.43 -1.87
C PHE A 64 -0.59 -7.98 -2.36
N ASP A 65 -1.35 -8.87 -3.02
CA ASP A 65 -2.73 -8.61 -3.47
C ASP A 65 -3.62 -8.19 -2.30
N THR A 66 -3.53 -8.90 -1.18
CA THR A 66 -4.30 -8.59 0.04
C THR A 66 -3.94 -7.19 0.55
N ILE A 67 -2.66 -6.85 0.67
CA ILE A 67 -2.24 -5.52 1.16
C ILE A 67 -2.70 -4.42 0.19
N CYS A 68 -2.46 -4.62 -1.10
CA CYS A 68 -2.77 -3.64 -2.13
C CYS A 68 -4.27 -3.41 -2.33
N ASN A 69 -5.12 -4.40 -2.10
CA ASN A 69 -6.54 -4.32 -2.43
C ASN A 69 -7.47 -4.26 -1.22
N GLU A 70 -7.06 -4.79 -0.06
CA GLU A 70 -7.90 -4.86 1.14
C GLU A 70 -7.38 -3.94 2.27
N VAL A 71 -6.10 -3.55 2.25
CA VAL A 71 -5.49 -2.81 3.36
C VAL A 71 -5.23 -1.34 3.03
N ILE A 72 -4.58 -1.04 1.91
CA ILE A 72 -4.29 0.34 1.55
C ILE A 72 -5.56 1.07 1.07
N PRO A 73 -5.79 2.32 1.51
CA PRO A 73 -6.97 3.08 1.11
C PRO A 73 -6.90 3.45 -0.38
N LYS A 74 -8.07 3.45 -1.04
CA LYS A 74 -8.20 3.79 -2.48
C LYS A 74 -8.89 5.12 -2.73
N SER A 75 -9.65 5.61 -1.76
CA SER A 75 -10.33 6.90 -1.86
C SER A 75 -9.48 8.05 -1.32
N ILE A 76 -9.61 9.23 -1.93
CA ILE A 76 -8.91 10.44 -1.47
C ILE A 76 -9.27 10.81 -0.03
N THR A 77 -10.53 10.59 0.36
CA THR A 77 -11.03 10.89 1.71
C THR A 77 -10.35 10.04 2.76
N GLU A 78 -10.21 8.73 2.51
CA GLU A 78 -9.51 7.82 3.40
C GLU A 78 -8.01 8.14 3.47
N ILE A 79 -7.39 8.51 2.35
CA ILE A 79 -5.97 8.89 2.30
C ILE A 79 -5.70 10.18 3.08
N ARG A 80 -6.56 11.19 2.95
CA ARG A 80 -6.49 12.41 3.76
C ARG A 80 -6.68 12.11 5.25
N ARG A 81 -7.62 11.23 5.59
CA ARG A 81 -7.84 10.77 6.97
C ARG A 81 -6.61 10.03 7.51
N LEU A 82 -6.00 9.14 6.72
CA LEU A 82 -4.76 8.46 7.08
C LEU A 82 -3.63 9.47 7.32
N SER A 83 -3.45 10.44 6.42
CA SER A 83 -2.41 11.48 6.53
C SER A 83 -2.54 12.28 7.82
N SER A 84 -3.76 12.72 8.17
CA SER A 84 -4.02 13.44 9.43
C SER A 84 -3.71 12.59 10.67
N ARG A 85 -3.92 11.27 10.59
CA ARG A 85 -3.65 10.37 11.72
C ARG A 85 -2.17 10.07 11.86
N LEU A 86 -1.45 9.99 10.74
CA LEU A 86 0.01 9.85 10.70
C LEU A 86 0.71 11.11 11.22
N SER A 87 0.23 12.31 10.88
CA SER A 87 0.86 13.57 11.31
C SER A 87 0.83 13.79 12.82
N THR A 88 -0.14 13.18 13.53
CA THR A 88 -0.23 13.22 14.99
C THR A 88 0.26 11.94 15.65
N TYR A 89 0.84 11.01 14.89
CA TYR A 89 1.22 9.70 15.40
C TYR A 89 2.51 9.83 16.23
N PRO A 90 2.49 9.54 17.55
CA PRO A 90 3.56 9.95 18.46
C PRO A 90 4.76 8.99 18.50
N ARG A 91 4.79 7.96 17.66
CA ARG A 91 5.77 6.86 17.73
C ARG A 91 6.28 6.52 16.34
N VAL A 92 7.46 5.92 16.30
CA VAL A 92 7.95 5.25 15.10
C VAL A 92 6.93 4.21 14.64
N LEU A 93 6.67 4.17 13.34
CA LEU A 93 5.77 3.24 12.70
C LEU A 93 6.29 1.83 12.89
N LYS A 94 5.36 0.90 13.12
CA LYS A 94 5.69 -0.51 12.96
C LYS A 94 6.02 -0.75 11.50
N LYS A 95 6.95 -1.67 11.23
CA LYS A 95 7.35 -2.07 9.87
C LYS A 95 6.16 -2.27 8.92
N GLU A 96 5.13 -2.96 9.39
CA GLU A 96 3.91 -3.20 8.62
C GLU A 96 3.16 -1.91 8.22
N ASP A 97 3.05 -0.95 9.15
CA ASP A 97 2.37 0.33 8.90
C ASP A 97 3.24 1.25 8.04
N PHE A 98 4.57 1.16 8.18
CA PHE A 98 5.51 1.83 7.30
C PHE A 98 5.35 1.35 5.85
N GLU A 99 5.43 0.03 5.60
CA GLU A 99 5.25 -0.55 4.27
C GLU A 99 3.91 -0.16 3.64
N ARG A 100 2.80 -0.26 4.41
CA ARG A 100 1.46 0.15 3.95
C ARG A 100 1.39 1.64 3.64
N THR A 101 2.07 2.49 4.41
CA THR A 101 2.13 3.93 4.17
C THR A 101 2.91 4.24 2.89
N VAL A 102 4.06 3.58 2.66
CA VAL A 102 4.82 3.70 1.41
C VAL A 102 3.96 3.29 0.21
N LEU A 103 3.31 2.13 0.27
CA LEU A 103 2.43 1.66 -0.82
C LEU A 103 1.26 2.61 -1.06
N THR A 104 0.66 3.16 -0.01
CA THR A 104 -0.39 4.18 -0.13
C THR A 104 0.14 5.44 -0.79
N MET A 105 1.36 5.87 -0.45
CA MET A 105 2.02 7.02 -1.06
C MET A 105 2.29 6.79 -2.56
N VAL A 106 2.80 5.61 -2.95
CA VAL A 106 3.00 5.24 -4.35
C VAL A 106 1.67 5.22 -5.12
N TYR A 107 0.63 4.61 -4.54
CA TYR A 107 -0.70 4.61 -5.15
C TYR A 107 -1.26 6.04 -5.33
N THR A 108 -1.04 6.91 -4.34
CA THR A 108 -1.45 8.32 -4.40
C THR A 108 -0.72 9.06 -5.52
N ALA A 109 0.58 8.80 -5.71
CA ALA A 109 1.36 9.36 -6.82
C ALA A 109 0.83 8.87 -8.19
N TYR A 110 0.54 7.58 -8.30
CA TYR A 110 -0.11 7.01 -9.50
C TYR A 110 -1.43 7.72 -9.81
N ARG A 111 -2.30 7.91 -8.81
CA ARG A 111 -3.58 8.62 -8.99
C ARG A 111 -3.40 10.07 -9.40
N ALA A 112 -2.39 10.77 -8.87
CA ALA A 112 -2.06 12.12 -9.28
C ALA A 112 -1.63 12.17 -10.76
N ALA A 113 -0.79 11.22 -11.19
CA ALA A 113 -0.34 11.13 -12.59
C ALA A 113 -1.50 10.89 -13.57
N GLN A 114 -2.51 10.12 -13.16
CA GLN A 114 -3.69 9.80 -13.97
C GLN A 114 -4.81 10.85 -13.90
N SER A 115 -4.71 11.84 -13.01
CA SER A 115 -5.74 12.86 -12.81
C SER A 115 -5.42 14.16 -13.56
N GLN A 116 -6.43 15.00 -13.77
CA GLN A 116 -6.29 16.31 -14.40
C GLN A 116 -6.92 17.41 -13.54
N GLY A 117 -6.49 18.66 -13.76
CA GLY A 117 -7.01 19.85 -13.07
C GLY A 117 -6.99 19.70 -11.53
N HIS A 118 -8.06 20.17 -10.88
CA HIS A 118 -8.13 20.21 -9.42
C HIS A 118 -8.02 18.83 -8.73
N GLN A 119 -8.42 17.74 -9.43
CA GLN A 119 -8.23 16.40 -8.89
C GLN A 119 -6.74 16.05 -8.78
N LYS A 120 -5.94 16.40 -9.80
CA LYS A 120 -4.49 16.21 -9.77
C LYS A 120 -3.85 16.91 -8.58
N ASP A 121 -4.22 18.18 -8.35
CA ASP A 121 -3.68 18.97 -7.24
C ASP A 121 -4.04 18.35 -5.88
N THR A 122 -5.28 17.89 -5.75
CA THR A 122 -5.76 17.20 -4.54
C THR A 122 -4.96 15.92 -4.26
N TRP A 123 -4.71 15.08 -5.28
CA TRP A 123 -3.90 13.88 -5.13
C TRP A 123 -2.43 14.20 -4.83
N ALA A 124 -1.86 15.20 -5.51
CA ALA A 124 -0.47 15.63 -5.29
C ALA A 124 -0.26 16.18 -3.87
N GLU A 125 -1.19 16.98 -3.36
CA GLU A 125 -1.17 17.47 -1.98
C GLU A 125 -1.22 16.31 -0.97
N SER A 126 -2.12 15.34 -1.19
CA SER A 126 -2.19 14.12 -0.38
C SER A 126 -0.89 13.33 -0.39
N PHE A 127 -0.22 13.21 -1.55
CA PHE A 127 1.10 12.58 -1.65
C PHE A 127 2.14 13.31 -0.80
N VAL A 128 2.22 14.64 -0.90
CA VAL A 128 3.16 15.46 -0.11
C VAL A 128 2.91 15.30 1.39
N ASN A 129 1.65 15.22 1.82
CA ASN A 129 1.31 15.03 3.23
C ASN A 129 1.72 13.65 3.75
N LEU A 130 1.52 12.58 2.96
CA LEU A 130 2.02 11.24 3.28
C LEU A 130 3.55 11.23 3.36
N TYR A 131 4.25 11.85 2.41
CA TYR A 131 5.70 11.97 2.42
C TYR A 131 6.22 12.68 3.67
N LYS A 132 5.60 13.81 4.08
CA LYS A 132 5.99 14.52 5.30
C LYS A 132 5.84 13.64 6.54
N ALA A 133 4.75 12.88 6.64
CA ALA A 133 4.52 11.98 7.75
C ALA A 133 5.56 10.85 7.79
N LEU A 134 5.88 10.27 6.63
CA LEU A 134 6.86 9.20 6.51
C LEU A 134 8.29 9.69 6.75
N LYS A 135 8.61 10.91 6.31
CA LYS A 135 9.91 11.55 6.54
C LYS A 135 10.17 11.77 8.04
N HIS A 136 9.14 12.11 8.83
CA HIS A 136 9.26 12.22 10.28
C HIS A 136 9.55 10.86 10.94
N ASP A 137 9.11 9.75 10.34
CA ASP A 137 9.39 8.41 10.86
C ASP A 137 10.85 7.98 10.68
N LEU A 138 11.51 8.50 9.64
CA LEU A 138 12.90 8.18 9.27
C LEU A 138 13.96 9.04 9.98
N MET A 139 13.55 10.10 10.70
CA MET A 139 14.41 11.02 11.44
C MET A 139 14.26 10.82 12.94
#